data_AF-A0A482V922-F1
#
_entry.id   AF-A0A482V922-F1
#
_cell.length_a   1.000
_cell.length_b   1.000
_cell.length_c   1.000
_cell.angle_alpha   90.00
_cell.angle_beta   90.00
_cell.angle_gamma   90.00
#
_symmetry.space_group_name_H-M   'P 1'
#
loop_
_entity.id
_entity.type
_entity.pdbx_description
1 polymer ?
#
loop_
_entity_poly.entity_id
_entity_poly.type
_entity_poly.pdbx_seq_one_letter_code
_entity_poly.pdbx_strand_id
1 'polypeptide(L)'
;MNKLYNSVPITKTDMKNQIDILKQAKAVAWACRLNNTECVNNSKRIFSAYKNGTSVNKNLKVAIYCTALRHSDNVEEDWNFMWNKFQETKIATEQVTILWSLGCTTNEELLIKYEDEYLHHAINESSQIRRQDSTLVFSSVISGHSDGFKIALRFLTANYQLMLS
;
A
#
# COMPACT_ATOMS: atom_id res chain seq x y z
N MET A 1 15.87 15.86 3.42
CA MET A 1 14.76 15.03 3.95
C MET A 1 14.84 14.78 5.45
N ASN A 2 15.98 14.34 6.00
CA ASN A 2 16.15 13.98 7.43
C ASN A 2 15.68 15.08 8.41
N LYS A 3 16.01 16.36 8.17
CA LYS A 3 15.55 17.47 9.02
C LYS A 3 14.03 17.53 9.18
N LEU A 4 13.29 17.31 8.08
CA LEU A 4 11.82 17.35 8.10
C LEU A 4 11.24 16.12 8.80
N TYR A 5 11.75 14.92 8.52
CA TYR A 5 11.32 13.68 9.18
C TYR A 5 11.56 13.74 10.70
N ASN A 6 12.74 14.19 11.12
CA ASN A 6 13.09 14.31 12.54
C ASN A 6 12.22 15.36 13.27
N SER A 7 11.66 16.33 12.54
CA SER A 7 10.75 17.34 13.12
C SER A 7 9.34 16.80 13.43
N VAL A 8 9.01 15.59 12.97
CA VAL A 8 7.67 14.98 13.11
C VAL A 8 7.78 13.49 13.48
N PRO A 9 8.08 13.17 14.76
CA PRO A 9 8.30 11.79 15.19
C PRO A 9 7.13 10.87 14.84
N ILE A 10 7.37 9.76 14.15
CA ILE A 10 6.33 8.85 13.65
C ILE A 10 5.45 8.23 14.76
N THR A 11 5.97 8.16 16.00
CA THR A 11 5.29 7.58 17.16
C THR A 11 4.42 8.58 17.94
N LYS A 12 4.55 9.88 17.68
CA LYS A 12 3.84 10.93 18.41
C LYS A 12 3.17 11.88 17.42
N THR A 13 1.84 11.88 17.41
CA THR A 13 1.06 12.79 16.58
C THR A 13 0.30 13.75 17.47
N ASP A 14 0.42 15.05 17.21
CA ASP A 14 -0.52 16.02 17.77
C ASP A 14 -1.83 15.93 17.00
N MET A 15 -2.85 15.32 17.61
CA MET A 15 -4.15 15.12 16.96
C MET A 15 -5.03 16.38 16.95
N LYS A 16 -4.61 17.48 17.58
CA LYS A 16 -5.39 18.72 17.67
C LYS A 16 -5.09 19.69 16.52
N ASN A 17 -3.91 19.62 15.92
CA ASN A 17 -3.51 20.49 14.83
C ASN A 17 -3.48 19.75 13.48
N GLN A 18 -4.44 20.08 12.61
CA GLN A 18 -4.54 19.47 11.29
C GLN A 18 -3.30 19.70 10.41
N ILE A 19 -2.62 20.85 10.56
CA ILE A 19 -1.40 21.15 9.81
C ILE A 19 -0.28 20.19 10.22
N ASP A 20 -0.14 19.92 11.52
CA ASP A 20 0.90 19.01 12.03
C ASP A 20 0.64 17.56 11.61
N ILE A 21 -0.64 17.13 11.62
CA ILE A 21 -1.05 15.81 11.11
C ILE A 21 -0.65 15.65 9.64
N LEU A 22 -1.01 16.62 8.79
CA LEU A 22 -0.71 16.59 7.36
C LEU A 22 0.79 16.66 7.09
N LYS A 23 1.51 17.52 7.83
CA LYS A 23 2.97 17.64 7.76
C LYS A 23 3.64 16.31 8.09
N GLN A 24 3.22 15.65 9.17
CA GLN A 24 3.75 14.35 9.58
C GLN A 24 3.48 13.29 8.50
N ALA A 25 2.24 13.16 8.04
CA ALA A 25 1.88 12.18 7.02
C ALA A 25 2.71 12.35 5.74
N LYS A 26 2.88 13.60 5.26
CA LYS A 26 3.71 13.89 4.09
C LYS A 26 5.20 13.63 4.33
N ALA A 27 5.72 14.03 5.50
CA ALA A 27 7.12 13.83 5.83
C ALA A 27 7.48 12.34 5.94
N VAL A 28 6.63 11.54 6.59
CA VAL A 28 6.80 10.08 6.70
C VAL A 28 6.74 9.44 5.31
N ALA A 29 5.71 9.76 4.51
CA ALA A 29 5.57 9.21 3.16
C ALA A 29 6.80 9.48 2.29
N TRP A 30 7.31 10.73 2.28
CA TRP A 30 8.50 11.07 1.49
C TRP A 30 9.79 10.49 2.05
N ALA A 31 9.99 10.51 3.36
CA ALA A 31 11.20 9.96 3.98
C ALA A 31 11.33 8.46 3.66
N CYS A 32 10.25 7.70 3.85
CA CYS A 32 10.24 6.27 3.57
C CYS A 32 10.40 5.98 2.07
N ARG A 33 9.71 6.74 1.19
CA ARG A 33 9.87 6.59 -0.27
C ARG A 33 11.30 6.87 -0.75
N LEU A 34 12.02 7.74 -0.07
CA LEU A 34 13.43 8.04 -0.34
C LEU A 34 14.40 7.11 0.43
N ASN A 35 13.92 5.95 0.89
CA ASN A 35 14.69 4.94 1.60
C ASN A 35 15.42 5.46 2.86
N ASN A 36 14.85 6.45 3.55
CA ASN A 36 15.37 6.84 4.86
C ASN A 36 15.29 5.64 5.82
N THR A 37 16.45 5.16 6.26
CA THR A 37 16.58 3.92 7.05
C THR A 37 15.75 3.93 8.33
N GLU A 38 15.70 5.07 9.03
CA GLU A 38 14.93 5.19 10.26
C GLU A 38 13.41 5.12 9.99
N CYS A 39 12.94 5.78 8.93
CA CYS A 39 11.54 5.72 8.50
C CYS A 39 11.13 4.29 8.12
N VAL A 40 11.97 3.59 7.34
CA VAL A 40 11.72 2.21 6.92
C VAL A 40 11.67 1.28 8.14
N ASN A 41 12.68 1.33 9.02
CA ASN A 41 12.73 0.48 10.21
C ASN A 41 11.55 0.73 11.16
N ASN A 42 11.18 1.99 11.37
CA ASN A 42 10.01 2.32 12.18
C ASN A 42 8.71 1.83 11.54
N SER A 43 8.56 1.99 10.22
CA SER A 43 7.35 1.52 9.51
C SER A 43 7.22 0.00 9.59
N LYS A 44 8.31 -0.74 9.41
CA LYS A 44 8.34 -2.21 9.59
C LYS A 44 7.96 -2.61 11.01
N ARG A 45 8.50 -1.93 12.03
CA ARG A 45 8.17 -2.17 13.43
C ARG A 45 6.70 -1.91 13.74
N ILE A 46 6.15 -0.78 13.27
CA ILE A 46 4.73 -0.45 13.47
C ILE A 46 3.83 -1.46 12.75
N PHE A 47 4.20 -1.88 11.54
CA PHE A 47 3.48 -2.90 10.79
C PHE A 47 3.50 -4.26 11.47
N SER A 48 4.65 -4.68 12.01
CA SER A 48 4.75 -5.91 12.82
C SER A 48 3.85 -5.86 14.06
N ALA A 49 3.82 -4.71 14.76
CA ALA A 49 2.88 -4.52 15.87
C ALA A 49 1.41 -4.57 15.43
N TYR A 50 1.11 -4.09 14.22
CA TYR A 50 -0.22 -4.18 13.61
C TYR A 50 -0.64 -5.61 13.31
N LYS A 51 0.27 -6.46 12.80
CA LYS A 51 0.01 -7.91 12.66
C LYS A 51 -0.38 -8.56 13.99
N ASN A 52 0.15 -8.05 15.10
CA ASN A 52 -0.14 -8.50 16.47
C ASN A 52 -1.33 -7.79 17.15
N GLY A 53 -2.15 -7.06 16.39
CA GLY A 53 -3.39 -6.45 16.89
C GLY A 53 -3.28 -4.99 17.36
N THR A 54 -2.12 -4.35 17.22
CA THR A 54 -1.97 -2.92 17.57
C THR A 54 -2.53 -2.03 16.47
N SER A 55 -3.35 -1.05 16.80
CA SER A 55 -3.87 -0.10 15.79
C SER A 55 -2.77 0.80 15.21
N VAL A 56 -2.74 0.97 13.90
CA VAL A 56 -1.92 1.98 13.23
C VAL A 56 -2.64 3.32 13.22
N ASN A 57 -1.90 4.42 13.45
CA ASN A 57 -2.45 5.77 13.28
C ASN A 57 -3.06 5.92 11.89
N LYS A 58 -4.36 6.23 11.85
CA LYS A 58 -5.15 6.37 10.61
C LYS A 58 -4.51 7.28 9.56
N ASN A 59 -3.82 8.35 9.98
CA ASN A 59 -3.20 9.32 9.07
C ASN A 59 -1.89 8.82 8.46
N LEU A 60 -1.31 7.75 9.02
CA LEU A 60 -0.03 7.18 8.59
C LEU A 60 -0.17 5.82 7.91
N LYS A 61 -1.38 5.22 7.90
CA LYS A 61 -1.62 3.87 7.36
C LYS A 61 -1.07 3.68 5.95
N VAL A 62 -1.41 4.56 5.02
CA VAL A 62 -0.93 4.48 3.62
C VAL A 62 0.60 4.43 3.57
N ALA A 63 1.28 5.32 4.31
CA ALA A 63 2.74 5.37 4.30
C ALA A 63 3.35 4.12 4.96
N ILE A 64 2.82 3.70 6.11
CA ILE A 64 3.33 2.56 6.88
C ILE A 64 3.12 1.25 6.13
N TYR A 65 1.90 0.98 5.66
CA TYR A 65 1.56 -0.25 4.93
C TYR A 65 2.35 -0.36 3.63
N CYS A 66 2.35 0.69 2.81
CA CYS A 66 3.11 0.73 1.56
C CYS A 66 4.61 0.52 1.80
N THR A 67 5.18 1.16 2.83
CA THR A 67 6.62 1.02 3.17
C THR A 67 6.93 -0.39 3.67
N ALA A 68 6.08 -0.94 4.54
CA ALA A 68 6.27 -2.28 5.07
C ALA A 68 6.25 -3.34 3.97
N LEU A 69 5.29 -3.27 3.03
CA LEU A 69 5.22 -4.18 1.88
C LEU A 69 6.39 -3.99 0.90
N ARG A 70 6.81 -2.74 0.66
CA ARG A 70 7.97 -2.41 -0.19
C ARG A 70 9.29 -2.97 0.37
N HIS A 71 9.45 -2.99 1.68
CA HIS A 71 10.68 -3.40 2.36
C HIS A 71 10.48 -4.65 3.23
N SER A 72 9.50 -5.48 2.86
CA SER A 72 9.16 -6.68 3.62
C SER A 72 10.29 -7.70 3.56
N ASP A 73 10.60 -8.31 4.70
CA ASP A 73 11.54 -9.44 4.77
C ASP A 73 10.84 -10.77 4.43
N ASN A 74 9.51 -10.82 4.56
CA ASN A 74 8.67 -11.96 4.20
C ASN A 74 7.45 -11.49 3.40
N VAL A 75 7.72 -11.13 2.13
CA VAL A 75 6.78 -10.41 1.28
C VAL A 75 5.48 -11.19 1.03
N GLU A 76 5.54 -12.51 0.91
CA GLU A 76 4.35 -13.36 0.72
C GLU A 76 3.45 -13.37 1.95
N GLU A 77 4.02 -13.55 3.14
CA GLU A 77 3.25 -13.51 4.39
C GLU A 77 2.61 -12.13 4.61
N ASP A 78 3.39 -11.06 4.43
CA ASP A 78 2.91 -9.70 4.66
C ASP A 78 1.84 -9.28 3.64
N TRP A 79 1.99 -9.69 2.37
CA TRP A 79 1.01 -9.43 1.33
C TRP A 79 -0.29 -10.18 1.61
N ASN A 80 -0.21 -11.49 1.90
CA ASN A 80 -1.39 -12.31 2.25
C ASN A 80 -2.11 -11.78 3.50
N PHE A 81 -1.35 -11.35 4.52
CA PHE A 81 -1.93 -10.72 5.71
C PHE A 81 -2.75 -9.49 5.34
N MET A 82 -2.21 -8.61 4.48
CA MET A 82 -2.92 -7.42 4.04
C MET A 82 -4.12 -7.74 3.15
N TRP A 83 -4.00 -8.71 2.26
CA TRP A 83 -5.11 -9.20 1.45
C TRP A 83 -6.26 -9.70 2.33
N ASN A 84 -5.99 -10.53 3.32
CA ASN A 84 -6.99 -10.99 4.29
C ASN A 84 -7.64 -9.81 5.03
N LYS A 85 -6.87 -8.80 5.44
CA LYS A 85 -7.43 -7.58 6.05
C LYS A 85 -8.35 -6.81 5.12
N PHE A 86 -8.07 -6.79 3.81
CA PHE A 86 -8.95 -6.20 2.80
C PHE A 86 -10.29 -6.96 2.69
N GLN A 87 -10.25 -8.30 2.72
CA GLN A 87 -11.44 -9.13 2.64
C GLN A 87 -12.31 -9.02 3.92
N GLU A 88 -11.67 -8.91 5.09
CA GLU A 88 -12.36 -8.82 6.39
C GLU A 88 -13.01 -7.46 6.66
N THR A 89 -12.39 -6.37 6.19
CA THR A 89 -12.82 -5.01 6.58
C THR A 89 -14.04 -4.54 5.80
N LYS A 90 -15.03 -4.02 6.52
CA LYS A 90 -16.23 -3.37 5.95
C LYS A 90 -16.06 -1.87 5.73
N ILE A 91 -14.92 -1.31 6.12
CA ILE A 91 -14.65 0.13 6.04
C ILE A 91 -14.08 0.44 4.66
N ALA A 92 -14.84 1.14 3.82
CA ALA A 92 -14.45 1.45 2.45
C ALA A 92 -13.09 2.18 2.34
N THR A 93 -12.83 3.14 3.24
CA THR A 93 -11.56 3.88 3.25
C THR A 93 -10.38 3.00 3.65
N GLU A 94 -10.61 1.97 4.47
CA GLU A 94 -9.58 0.99 4.82
C GLU A 94 -9.29 0.07 3.63
N GLN A 95 -10.34 -0.40 2.92
CA GLN A 95 -10.16 -1.21 1.71
C GLN A 95 -9.30 -0.48 0.68
N VAL A 96 -9.64 0.78 0.39
CA VAL A 96 -8.86 1.63 -0.52
C VAL A 96 -7.39 1.78 -0.07
N THR A 97 -7.17 1.99 1.23
CA THR A 97 -5.82 2.11 1.80
C THR A 97 -5.01 0.82 1.65
N ILE A 98 -5.65 -0.33 1.87
CA ILE A 98 -5.02 -1.64 1.72
C ILE A 98 -4.72 -1.93 0.26
N LEU A 99 -5.69 -1.78 -0.65
CA LEU A 99 -5.49 -1.97 -2.09
C LEU A 99 -4.31 -1.11 -2.57
N TRP A 100 -4.29 0.19 -2.26
CA TRP A 100 -3.15 1.04 -2.62
C TRP A 100 -1.81 0.50 -2.12
N SER A 101 -1.79 -0.05 -0.92
CA SER A 101 -0.56 -0.55 -0.29
C SER A 101 -0.09 -1.88 -0.90
N LEU A 102 -1.00 -2.76 -1.32
CA LEU A 102 -0.67 -4.04 -1.97
C LEU A 102 0.15 -3.85 -3.25
N GLY A 103 -0.12 -2.78 -4.01
CA GLY A 103 0.67 -2.42 -5.19
C GLY A 103 2.07 -1.87 -4.90
N CYS A 104 2.43 -1.61 -3.63
CA CYS A 104 3.74 -1.06 -3.27
C CYS A 104 4.86 -2.11 -3.16
N THR A 105 4.55 -3.40 -3.22
CA THR A 105 5.56 -4.46 -3.20
C THR A 105 6.54 -4.29 -4.38
N THR A 106 7.82 -4.55 -4.12
CA THR A 106 8.89 -4.53 -5.14
C THR A 106 9.26 -5.92 -5.64
N ASN A 107 8.57 -6.97 -5.18
CA ASN A 107 8.83 -8.33 -5.63
C ASN A 107 8.04 -8.59 -6.92
N GLU A 108 8.75 -8.68 -8.05
CA GLU A 108 8.15 -8.90 -9.37
C GLU A 108 7.47 -10.26 -9.48
N GLU A 109 8.08 -11.34 -8.98
CA GLU A 109 7.48 -12.68 -8.99
C GLU A 109 6.16 -12.70 -8.21
N LEU A 110 6.11 -11.96 -7.11
CA LEU A 110 4.92 -11.84 -6.28
C LEU A 110 3.85 -10.99 -6.96
N LEU A 111 4.24 -9.89 -7.62
CA LEU A 111 3.31 -9.12 -8.44
C LEU A 111 2.72 -9.98 -9.55
N ILE A 112 3.55 -10.76 -10.25
CA ILE A 112 3.14 -11.73 -11.29
C ILE A 112 2.23 -12.80 -10.70
N LYS A 113 2.63 -13.43 -9.58
CA LYS A 113 1.87 -14.48 -8.90
C LYS A 113 0.48 -13.99 -8.47
N TYR A 114 0.39 -12.77 -7.95
CA TYR A 114 -0.87 -12.16 -7.57
C TYR A 114 -1.51 -11.34 -8.70
N GLU A 115 -1.04 -11.41 -9.96
CA GLU A 115 -1.77 -10.83 -11.09
C GLU A 115 -3.20 -11.43 -11.13
N ASP A 116 -3.36 -12.72 -10.82
CA ASP A 116 -4.64 -13.44 -10.78
C ASP A 116 -5.55 -13.04 -9.60
N GLU A 117 -5.00 -12.69 -8.45
CA GLU A 117 -5.81 -12.28 -7.29
C GLU A 117 -6.02 -10.77 -7.22
N TYR A 118 -5.08 -9.98 -7.74
CA TYR A 118 -5.07 -8.53 -7.57
C TYR A 118 -5.50 -7.80 -8.84
N LEU A 119 -4.85 -8.07 -9.99
CA LEU A 119 -5.18 -7.40 -11.25
C LEU A 119 -6.42 -7.99 -11.93
N HIS A 120 -6.59 -9.31 -11.93
CA HIS A 120 -7.79 -9.97 -12.44
C HIS A 120 -9.02 -9.66 -11.59
N HIS A 121 -8.90 -9.62 -10.26
CA HIS A 121 -10.01 -9.15 -9.42
C HIS A 121 -10.37 -7.70 -9.74
N ALA A 122 -9.39 -6.84 -10.05
CA ALA A 122 -9.67 -5.44 -10.39
C ALA A 122 -10.50 -5.29 -11.67
N ILE A 123 -10.49 -6.26 -12.60
CA ILE A 123 -11.29 -6.22 -13.83
C ILE A 123 -12.51 -7.15 -13.81
N ASN A 124 -12.66 -7.98 -12.77
CA ASN A 124 -13.78 -8.90 -12.63
C ASN A 124 -14.91 -8.27 -11.80
N GLU A 125 -16.08 -8.08 -12.41
CA GLU A 125 -17.24 -7.47 -11.75
C GLU A 125 -17.79 -8.26 -10.56
N SER A 126 -17.55 -9.56 -10.50
CA SER A 126 -17.98 -10.44 -9.41
C SER A 126 -16.93 -10.56 -8.29
N SER A 127 -15.80 -9.84 -8.39
CA SER A 127 -14.76 -9.89 -7.38
C SER A 127 -15.09 -9.03 -6.15
N GLN A 128 -14.26 -9.14 -5.12
CA GLN A 128 -14.36 -8.29 -3.92
C GLN A 128 -13.88 -6.85 -4.17
N ILE A 129 -13.15 -6.58 -5.26
CA ILE A 129 -12.71 -5.24 -5.63
C ILE A 129 -13.86 -4.54 -6.36
N ARG A 130 -14.28 -3.39 -5.82
CA ARG A 130 -15.37 -2.63 -6.41
C ARG A 130 -14.92 -2.03 -7.73
N ARG A 131 -15.82 -1.98 -8.71
CA ARG A 131 -15.55 -1.40 -10.05
C ARG A 131 -14.95 0.02 -10.01
N GLN A 132 -15.35 0.84 -9.05
CA GLN A 132 -14.81 2.20 -8.87
C GLN A 132 -13.37 2.24 -8.32
N ASP A 133 -12.92 1.16 -7.67
CA ASP A 133 -11.59 1.04 -7.08
C ASP A 133 -10.60 0.33 -8.03
N SER A 134 -11.07 -0.21 -9.16
CA SER A 134 -10.25 -0.89 -10.16
C SER A 134 -9.09 -0.03 -10.67
N THR A 135 -9.33 1.25 -10.99
CA THR A 135 -8.27 2.15 -11.48
C THR A 135 -7.20 2.43 -10.43
N LEU A 136 -7.57 2.34 -9.14
CA LEU A 136 -6.64 2.53 -8.03
C LEU A 136 -5.66 1.35 -7.93
N VAL A 137 -6.11 0.13 -8.20
CA VAL A 137 -5.24 -1.07 -8.25
C VAL A 137 -4.13 -0.87 -9.29
N PHE A 138 -4.47 -0.52 -10.52
CA PHE A 138 -3.48 -0.24 -11.56
C PHE A 138 -2.56 0.93 -11.21
N SER A 139 -3.13 2.03 -10.68
CA SER A 139 -2.35 3.20 -10.26
C SER A 139 -1.32 2.86 -9.17
N SER A 140 -1.69 1.96 -8.25
CA SER A 140 -0.83 1.50 -7.17
C SER A 140 0.37 0.71 -7.70
N VAL A 141 0.15 -0.22 -8.64
CA VAL A 141 1.24 -1.00 -9.27
C VAL A 141 2.19 -0.10 -10.04
N ILE A 142 1.64 0.81 -10.87
CA ILE A 142 2.43 1.77 -11.65
C ILE A 142 3.29 2.66 -10.77
N SER A 143 2.74 3.13 -9.64
CA SER A 143 3.45 4.02 -8.71
C SER A 143 4.37 3.27 -7.75
N GLY A 144 4.11 1.99 -7.54
CA GLY A 144 4.75 1.14 -6.54
C GLY A 144 6.10 0.60 -6.98
N HIS A 145 6.21 0.17 -8.23
CA HIS A 145 7.37 -0.55 -8.78
C HIS A 145 8.02 0.20 -9.95
N SER A 146 9.34 0.10 -10.12
CA SER A 146 10.06 0.70 -11.26
C SER A 146 9.52 0.21 -12.62
N ASP A 147 9.28 -1.09 -12.72
CA ASP A 147 8.66 -1.76 -13.86
C ASP A 147 7.13 -1.83 -13.80
N GLY A 148 6.49 -1.15 -12.83
CA GLY A 148 5.05 -1.22 -12.61
C GLY A 148 4.23 -0.83 -13.85
N PHE A 149 4.72 0.15 -14.63
CA PHE A 149 4.12 0.51 -15.92
C PHE A 149 4.11 -0.66 -16.91
N LYS A 150 5.23 -1.38 -17.03
CA LYS A 150 5.33 -2.53 -17.96
C LYS A 150 4.41 -3.66 -17.52
N ILE A 151 4.36 -3.96 -16.22
CA ILE A 151 3.48 -4.98 -15.63
C ILE A 151 2.02 -4.64 -15.95
N ALA A 152 1.58 -3.41 -15.61
CA ALA A 152 0.21 -2.97 -15.86
C ALA A 152 -0.13 -2.98 -17.36
N LEU A 153 0.77 -2.48 -18.23
CA LEU A 153 0.55 -2.45 -19.68
C LEU A 153 0.42 -3.86 -20.26
N ARG A 154 1.30 -4.79 -19.85
CA ARG A 154 1.25 -6.20 -20.27
C ARG A 154 -0.09 -6.83 -19.88
N PHE A 155 -0.51 -6.65 -18.63
CA PHE A 155 -1.78 -7.17 -18.12
C PHE A 155 -2.98 -6.62 -18.90
N LEU A 156 -3.05 -5.29 -19.07
CA LEU A 156 -4.16 -4.64 -19.78
C LEU A 156 -4.24 -5.08 -21.24
N THR A 157 -3.09 -5.21 -21.92
CA THR A 157 -3.03 -5.67 -23.31
C THR A 157 -3.46 -7.12 -23.45
N ALA A 158 -3.16 -7.98 -22.48
CA ALA A 158 -3.59 -9.37 -22.48
C ALA A 158 -5.09 -9.54 -22.19
N ASN A 159 -5.68 -8.63 -21.41
CA ASN A 159 -7.03 -8.78 -20.85
C ASN A 159 -8.06 -7.75 -21.34
N TYR A 160 -7.73 -6.92 -22.33
CA TYR A 160 -8.62 -5.81 -22.74
C TYR A 160 -10.02 -6.25 -23.17
N GLN A 161 -10.17 -7.44 -23.75
CA GLN A 161 -11.48 -7.97 -24.15
C GLN A 161 -12.40 -8.19 -22.95
N LEU A 162 -11.86 -8.64 -21.80
CA LEU A 162 -12.63 -8.82 -20.57
C LEU A 162 -13.08 -7.50 -19.93
N MET A 163 -12.43 -6.39 -20.28
CA MET A 163 -12.81 -5.05 -19.81
C MET A 163 -13.86 -4.38 -20.72
N LEU A 164 -14.08 -4.92 -21.93
CA LEU A 164 -15.05 -4.41 -22.90
C LEU A 164 -16.38 -5.17 -22.86
N SER A 165 -16.41 -6.35 -22.25
CA SER A 165 -17.61 -7.14 -21.97
C SER A 165 -18.38 -6.59 -20.76
#